data_AF-B7LJE9-F1
#
_entry.id   AF-B7LJE9-F1
#
_cell.length_a   1.000
_cell.length_b   1.000
_cell.length_c   1.000
_cell.angle_alpha   90.00
_cell.angle_beta   90.00
_cell.angle_gamma   90.00
#
_symmetry.space_group_name_H-M   'P 1'
#
loop_
_entity.id
_entity.type
_entity.pdbx_description
1 polymer ?
#
loop_
_entity_poly.entity_id
_entity_poly.type
_entity_poly.pdbx_seq_one_letter_code
_entity_poly.pdbx_strand_id
1 'polypeptide(L)'
;MPYTAKRYQTENGEVPYTDWMKKLRRKDQTAALKVDSRIARAMGGNFGDHKFERDGVWELRVDYGPGYRVYYSIEDGEIILLLIGGNKKTQTADLDKAVSYLQDFKKRSKK
;
A
#
# COMPACT_ATOMS: atom_id res chain seq x y z
N MET A 1 3.13 -10.21 17.18
CA MET A 1 1.74 -9.73 17.35
C MET A 1 1.15 -9.54 15.97
N PRO A 2 -0.14 -9.87 15.73
CA PRO A 2 -0.75 -9.60 14.43
C PRO A 2 -0.83 -8.09 14.19
N TYR A 3 -0.50 -7.65 12.98
CA TYR A 3 -0.70 -6.27 12.56
C TYR A 3 -2.15 -6.08 12.13
N THR A 4 -2.74 -4.92 12.44
CA THR A 4 -3.96 -4.46 11.76
C THR A 4 -3.59 -3.79 10.43
N ALA A 5 -4.56 -3.61 9.54
CA ALA A 5 -4.36 -2.82 8.33
C ALA A 5 -5.34 -1.66 8.30
N LYS A 6 -4.80 -0.46 8.08
CA LYS A 6 -5.56 0.78 7.96
C LYS A 6 -5.29 1.40 6.61
N ARG A 7 -6.33 1.88 5.94
CA ARG A 7 -6.19 2.57 4.66
C ARG A 7 -5.98 4.05 4.91
N TYR A 8 -4.98 4.62 4.27
CA TYR A 8 -4.78 6.06 4.27
C TYR A 8 -5.97 6.75 3.57
N GLN A 9 -6.44 7.83 4.18
CA GLN A 9 -7.49 8.70 3.66
C GLN A 9 -6.94 10.12 3.58
N THR A 10 -7.01 10.77 2.43
CA THR A 10 -6.55 12.15 2.24
C THR A 10 -7.39 13.14 3.06
N GLU A 11 -6.94 14.39 3.17
CA GLU A 11 -7.72 15.48 3.80
C GLU A 11 -9.11 15.65 3.18
N ASN A 12 -9.22 15.49 1.86
CA ASN A 12 -10.50 15.61 1.12
C ASN A 12 -11.36 14.33 1.20
N GLY A 13 -10.92 13.33 1.97
CA GLY A 13 -11.66 12.10 2.20
C GLY A 13 -11.46 11.00 1.16
N GLU A 14 -10.59 11.19 0.17
CA GLU A 14 -10.25 10.16 -0.83
C GLU A 14 -9.45 9.03 -0.18
N VAL A 15 -9.62 7.80 -0.66
CA VAL A 15 -8.90 6.63 -0.14
C VAL A 15 -8.14 5.97 -1.28
N PRO A 16 -6.91 6.43 -1.60
CA PRO A 16 -6.21 6.07 -2.83
C PRO A 16 -6.08 4.55 -3.04
N TYR A 17 -5.74 3.81 -1.98
CA TYR A 17 -5.71 2.35 -2.02
C TYR A 17 -7.06 1.73 -2.43
N THR A 18 -8.17 2.21 -1.86
CA THR A 18 -9.51 1.69 -2.16
C THR A 18 -9.89 1.98 -3.61
N ASP A 19 -9.62 3.19 -4.09
CA ASP A 19 -9.96 3.57 -5.46
C ASP A 19 -9.14 2.79 -6.48
N TRP A 20 -7.88 2.50 -6.15
CA TRP A 20 -7.02 1.64 -6.96
C TRP A 20 -7.53 0.20 -6.97
N MET A 21 -7.87 -0.37 -5.82
CA MET A 21 -8.42 -1.74 -5.72
C MET A 21 -9.75 -1.89 -6.46
N LYS A 22 -10.62 -0.88 -6.44
CA LYS A 22 -11.87 -0.88 -7.22
C LYS A 22 -11.59 -0.95 -8.73
N LYS A 23 -10.64 -0.14 -9.22
CA LYS A 23 -10.22 -0.15 -10.64
C LYS A 23 -9.56 -1.48 -11.01
N LEU A 24 -8.67 -1.99 -10.15
CA LEU A 24 -7.99 -3.25 -10.36
C LEU A 24 -9.00 -4.39 -10.45
N ARG A 25 -9.92 -4.52 -9.49
CA ARG A 25 -10.90 -5.61 -9.46
C ARG A 25 -11.80 -5.64 -10.70
N ARG A 26 -12.16 -4.47 -11.25
CA ARG A 26 -12.91 -4.37 -12.51
C ARG A 26 -12.10 -4.82 -13.73
N LYS A 27 -10.79 -4.59 -13.72
CA LYS A 27 -9.89 -4.90 -14.84
C LYS A 27 -9.34 -6.33 -14.78
N ASP A 28 -8.98 -6.78 -13.58
CA ASP A 28 -8.33 -8.05 -13.30
C ASP A 28 -8.66 -8.48 -11.85
N GLN A 29 -9.68 -9.32 -11.73
CA GLN A 29 -10.13 -9.82 -10.43
C GLN A 29 -9.08 -10.70 -9.74
N THR A 30 -8.30 -11.46 -10.51
CA THR A 30 -7.24 -12.34 -9.98
C THR A 30 -6.10 -11.53 -9.38
N ALA A 31 -5.69 -10.44 -10.04
CA ALA A 31 -4.72 -9.50 -9.48
C ALA A 31 -5.20 -8.93 -8.14
N ALA A 32 -6.46 -8.50 -8.07
CA ALA A 32 -7.04 -7.97 -6.84
C ALA A 32 -7.04 -8.99 -5.70
N LEU A 33 -7.43 -10.24 -5.99
CA LEU A 33 -7.39 -11.32 -4.99
C LEU A 33 -5.96 -11.60 -4.50
N LYS A 34 -4.97 -11.59 -5.40
CA LYS A 34 -3.56 -11.77 -5.01
C LYS A 34 -3.05 -10.63 -4.12
N VAL A 35 -3.45 -9.39 -4.39
CA VAL A 35 -3.15 -8.24 -3.52
C VAL A 35 -3.79 -8.42 -2.14
N ASP A 36 -5.08 -8.77 -2.08
CA ASP A 36 -5.79 -9.02 -0.82
C ASP A 36 -5.11 -10.13 0.01
N SER A 37 -4.78 -11.27 -0.63
CA SER A 37 -4.05 -12.36 0.02
C SER A 37 -2.64 -11.97 0.46
N ARG A 38 -2.00 -11.02 -0.22
CA ARG A 38 -0.68 -10.51 0.18
C ARG A 38 -0.76 -9.69 1.46
N ILE A 39 -1.77 -8.83 1.57
CA ILE A 39 -2.00 -8.00 2.76
C ILE A 39 -2.43 -8.85 3.95
N ALA A 40 -3.33 -9.82 3.74
CA ALA A 40 -3.75 -10.73 4.82
C ALA A 40 -2.56 -11.49 5.43
N ARG A 41 -1.60 -11.92 4.60
CA ARG A 41 -0.35 -12.53 5.09
C ARG A 41 0.52 -11.55 5.86
N ALA A 42 0.66 -10.32 5.35
CA ALA A 42 1.42 -9.26 6.02
C ALA A 42 0.82 -8.91 7.40
N MET A 43 -0.51 -8.87 7.52
CA MET A 43 -1.21 -8.71 8.80
C MET A 43 -0.90 -9.84 9.78
N GLY A 44 -0.71 -11.07 9.29
CA GLY A 44 -0.22 -12.19 10.08
C GLY A 44 1.28 -12.15 10.43
N GLY A 45 2.00 -11.08 10.05
CA GLY A 45 3.45 -10.94 10.23
C GLY A 45 4.29 -11.56 9.12
N ASN A 46 3.67 -12.16 8.11
CA ASN A 46 4.38 -12.73 6.96
C ASN A 46 4.37 -11.76 5.77
N PHE A 47 5.34 -10.85 5.77
CA PHE A 47 5.50 -9.87 4.71
C PHE A 47 6.07 -10.44 3.41
N GLY A 48 6.72 -11.62 3.40
CA GLY A 48 7.34 -12.22 2.19
C GLY A 48 8.29 -11.26 1.46
N ASP A 49 8.27 -11.25 0.13
CA ASP A 49 8.94 -10.23 -0.72
C ASP A 49 8.39 -8.81 -0.47
N HIS A 50 9.11 -8.08 0.35
CA HIS A 50 8.92 -6.66 0.65
C HIS A 50 10.27 -5.99 0.78
N LYS A 51 10.32 -4.66 0.62
CA LYS A 51 11.55 -3.89 0.68
C LYS A 51 11.28 -2.53 1.30
N PHE A 52 12.17 -2.08 2.18
CA PHE A 52 12.21 -0.69 2.59
C PHE A 52 12.69 0.17 1.43
N GLU A 53 11.94 1.22 1.09
CA GLU A 53 12.35 2.17 0.07
C GLU A 53 12.96 3.42 0.72
N ARG A 54 12.15 4.45 1.03
CA ARG A 54 12.63 5.68 1.67
C ARG A 54 11.54 6.34 2.51
N ASP A 55 11.96 7.23 3.41
CA ASP A 55 11.07 8.11 4.20
C ASP A 55 9.97 7.37 4.99
N GLY A 56 10.27 6.16 5.45
CA GLY A 56 9.31 5.31 6.17
C GLY A 56 8.41 4.45 5.28
N VAL A 57 8.49 4.60 3.95
CA VAL A 57 7.70 3.82 3.01
C VAL A 57 8.38 2.49 2.69
N TRP A 58 7.56 1.43 2.72
CA TRP A 58 7.88 0.08 2.30
C TRP A 58 7.10 -0.28 1.05
N GLU A 59 7.68 -1.14 0.23
CA GLU A 59 7.09 -1.76 -0.94
C GLU A 59 6.82 -3.23 -0.65
N LEU A 60 5.58 -3.67 -0.86
CA LEU A 60 5.20 -5.09 -0.86
C LEU A 60 4.97 -5.53 -2.30
N ARG A 61 5.78 -6.48 -2.79
CA ARG A 61 5.72 -6.92 -4.17
C ARG A 61 4.74 -8.06 -4.37
N VAL A 62 3.97 -7.97 -5.45
CA VAL A 62 3.02 -8.98 -5.90
C VAL A 62 3.42 -9.41 -7.30
N ASP A 63 4.05 -10.57 -7.39
CA ASP A 63 4.49 -11.17 -8.66
C ASP A 63 3.29 -11.77 -9.40
N TYR A 64 2.59 -10.89 -10.12
CA TYR A 64 1.49 -11.24 -11.00
C TYR A 64 1.24 -10.12 -12.02
N GLY A 65 0.97 -10.52 -13.27
CA GLY A 65 0.72 -9.60 -14.37
C GLY A 65 1.87 -8.59 -14.55
N PRO A 66 1.63 -7.27 -14.48
CA PRO A 66 2.66 -6.25 -14.66
C PRO A 66 3.63 -6.09 -13.46
N GLY A 67 3.44 -6.88 -12.40
CA GLY A 67 4.20 -6.77 -11.15
C GLY A 67 3.71 -5.61 -10.29
N TYR A 68 2.64 -5.84 -9.53
CA TYR A 68 2.02 -4.83 -8.67
C TYR A 68 2.83 -4.60 -7.40
N ARG A 69 2.74 -3.38 -6.86
CA ARG A 69 3.46 -2.93 -5.67
C ARG A 69 2.48 -2.27 -4.72
N VAL A 70 2.34 -2.78 -3.52
CA VAL A 70 1.56 -2.11 -2.48
C VAL A 70 2.53 -1.28 -1.66
N TYR A 71 2.36 0.04 -1.66
CA TYR A 71 3.15 0.93 -0.83
C TYR A 71 2.47 1.11 0.53
N TYR A 72 3.24 0.94 1.60
CA TYR A 72 2.71 0.98 2.95
C TYR A 72 3.75 1.53 3.95
N SER A 73 3.30 1.84 5.16
CA SER A 73 4.17 2.04 6.34
C SER A 73 3.72 1.14 7.48
N ILE A 74 4.56 0.99 8.49
CA ILE A 74 4.18 0.38 9.77
C ILE A 74 4.28 1.48 10.82
N GLU A 75 3.16 1.81 11.45
CA GLU A 75 3.08 2.81 12.53
C GLU A 75 2.32 2.17 13.71
N ASP A 76 2.91 2.14 14.90
CA ASP A 76 2.30 1.63 16.13
C ASP A 76 1.66 0.23 16.02
N GLY A 77 2.25 -0.66 15.20
CA GLY A 77 1.72 -2.01 14.97
C GLY A 77 0.61 -2.10 13.92
N GLU A 78 0.29 -1.00 13.24
CA GLU A 78 -0.65 -0.95 12.12
C GLU A 78 0.08 -0.85 10.77
N ILE A 79 -0.37 -1.62 9.78
CA ILE A 79 0.02 -1.47 8.38
C ILE A 79 -0.83 -0.35 7.76
N ILE A 80 -0.21 0.78 7.46
CA ILE A 80 -0.84 1.92 6.80
C ILE A 80 -0.73 1.73 5.28
N LEU A 81 -1.82 1.35 4.62
CA LEU A 81 -1.90 1.16 3.18
C LEU A 81 -2.04 2.51 2.47
N LEU A 82 -1.03 2.90 1.69
CA LEU A 82 -0.94 4.22 1.05
C LEU A 82 -1.56 4.19 -0.34
N LEU A 83 -1.00 3.39 -1.25
CA LEU A 83 -1.50 3.18 -2.61
C LEU A 83 -0.95 1.90 -3.25
N ILE A 84 -1.41 1.59 -4.46
CA ILE A 84 -0.89 0.49 -5.29
C ILE A 84 -0.25 1.07 -6.56
N GLY A 85 0.97 0.64 -6.86
CA GLY A 85 1.66 0.91 -8.12
C GLY A 85 1.43 -0.21 -9.14
N GLY A 86 1.22 0.17 -10.40
CA GLY A 86 0.76 -0.74 -11.45
C GLY A 86 1.83 -1.34 -12.35
N ASN A 87 3.03 -0.76 -12.41
CA ASN A 87 4.17 -1.30 -13.17
C ASN A 87 5.48 -0.60 -12.76
N LYS A 88 6.62 -1.06 -13.28
CA LYS A 88 7.94 -0.52 -12.95
C LYS A 88 8.20 0.89 -13.50
N LYS A 89 7.56 1.27 -14.63
CA LYS A 89 7.79 2.56 -15.28
C LYS A 89 7.28 3.74 -14.43
N THR A 90 6.24 3.51 -13.63
CA THR A 90 5.67 4.54 -12.74
C THR A 90 6.20 4.48 -11.31
N GLN A 91 7.14 3.57 -11.03
CA GLN A 91 7.58 3.27 -9.66
C GLN A 91 8.06 4.52 -8.90
N THR A 92 8.88 5.36 -9.53
CA THR A 92 9.38 6.60 -8.90
C THR A 92 8.24 7.54 -8.51
N ALA A 93 7.32 7.81 -9.43
CA ALA A 93 6.18 8.70 -9.18
C ALA A 93 5.19 8.12 -8.15
N ASP A 94 5.00 6.79 -8.16
CA ASP A 94 4.17 6.10 -7.18
C ASP A 94 4.81 6.17 -5.78
N LEU A 95 6.13 6.03 -5.69
CA LEU A 95 6.88 6.15 -4.44
C LEU A 95 6.83 7.59 -3.90
N ASP A 96 7.00 8.61 -4.75
CA ASP A 96 6.87 10.02 -4.35
C ASP A 96 5.48 10.32 -3.76
N LYS A 97 4.42 9.79 -4.38
CA LYS A 97 3.06 9.90 -3.84
C LYS A 97 2.92 9.17 -2.50
N ALA A 98 3.48 7.97 -2.38
CA ALA A 98 3.42 7.21 -1.14
C ALA A 98 4.08 7.97 0.02
N VAL A 99 5.27 8.56 -0.21
CA VAL A 99 5.96 9.39 0.78
C VAL A 99 5.11 10.58 1.18
N SER A 100 4.53 11.30 0.20
CA SER A 100 3.64 12.43 0.47
C SER A 100 2.42 12.03 1.33
N TYR A 101 1.77 10.90 1.00
CA TYR A 101 0.64 10.38 1.77
C TYR A 101 1.03 9.99 3.19
N LEU A 102 2.21 9.39 3.39
CA LEU A 102 2.68 9.04 4.72
C LEU A 102 3.00 10.29 5.56
N GLN A 103 3.61 11.30 4.96
CA GLN A 103 3.87 12.57 5.65
C GLN A 103 2.57 13.25 6.07
N ASP A 104 1.57 13.28 5.19
CA ASP A 104 0.25 13.81 5.50
C ASP A 104 -0.43 13.02 6.63
N PHE A 105 -0.41 11.69 6.57
CA PHE A 105 -0.90 10.82 7.64
C PHE A 105 -0.25 11.16 8.99
N LYS A 106 1.09 11.22 9.04
CA LYS A 106 1.83 11.51 10.27
C LYS A 106 1.55 12.90 10.83
N LYS A 107 1.36 13.91 9.98
CA LYS A 107 1.00 15.27 10.41
C LYS A 107 -0.38 15.29 11.07
N ARG A 108 -1.33 14.52 10.54
CA ARG A 108 -2.71 14.46 11.06
C ARG A 108 -2.85 13.53 12.27
N SER A 109 -2.01 12.50 12.41
CA SER A 109 -2.00 11.61 13.58
C SER A 109 -1.33 12.20 14.83
N LYS A 110 -0.56 13.29 14.69
CA LYS A 110 0.10 13.97 15.82
C LYS A 110 -0.74 15.11 16.43
N LYS A 111 -1.91 15.40 15.87
CA LYS A 111 -2.90 16.32 16.46
C LYS A 111 -3.86 15.55 17.33
#